data_AF-A0A366C3G9-F1
#
_entry.id   AF-A0A366C3G9-F1
#
_cell.length_a   1.000
_cell.length_b   1.000
_cell.length_c   1.000
_cell.angle_alpha   90.00
_cell.angle_beta   90.00
_cell.angle_gamma   90.00
#
_symmetry.space_group_name_H-M   'P 1'
#
loop_
_entity.id
_entity.type
_entity.pdbx_description
1 polymer ?
#
loop_
_entity_poly.entity_id
_entity_poly.type
_entity_poly.pdbx_seq_one_letter_code
_entity_poly.pdbx_strand_id
1 'polypeptide(L)'
;MPTKLYPLSKTWTPVARITAVGDTGVLMTNPSPAYPIFYAISADDTAPLLSAEQGHSIETNGERALTLRDGERLWVAARVAGQDATITDGPA
;
A
#
# COMPACT_ATOMS: atom_id res chain seq x y z
N MET A 1 4.50 5.79 15.36
CA MET A 1 4.55 5.29 13.97
C MET A 1 4.56 6.51 13.06
N PRO A 2 5.56 6.74 12.20
CA PRO A 2 5.52 7.79 11.17
C PRO A 2 4.32 7.61 10.23
N THR A 3 3.77 8.72 9.77
CA THR A 3 2.71 8.76 8.76
C THR A 3 3.22 9.49 7.53
N LYS A 4 2.98 8.94 6.34
CA LYS A 4 3.44 9.53 5.07
C LYS A 4 2.38 9.40 3.98
N LEU A 5 2.32 10.40 3.11
CA LEU A 5 1.55 10.37 1.86
C LEU A 5 2.39 9.73 0.75
N TYR A 6 1.77 8.81 0.03
CA TYR A 6 2.36 8.08 -1.07
C TYR A 6 1.60 8.38 -2.37
N PRO A 7 2.23 9.06 -3.34
CA PRO A 7 1.61 9.27 -4.64
C PRO A 7 1.53 7.94 -5.38
N LEU A 8 0.33 7.62 -5.84
CA LEU A 8 -0.01 6.35 -6.46
C LEU A 8 -0.01 6.45 -7.98
N SER A 9 0.43 5.36 -8.59
CA SER A 9 0.39 5.14 -10.03
C SER A 9 -0.64 4.06 -10.38
N LYS A 10 -0.94 3.90 -11.67
CA LYS A 10 -1.82 2.84 -12.18
C LYS A 10 -1.23 1.43 -12.04
N THR A 11 0.07 1.34 -11.81
CA THR A 11 0.82 0.09 -11.68
C THR A 11 1.54 0.05 -10.33
N TRP A 12 1.99 -1.14 -9.94
CA TRP A 12 2.86 -1.29 -8.77
C TRP A 12 4.17 -0.55 -9.03
N THR A 13 4.56 0.32 -8.09
CA THR A 13 5.82 1.07 -8.20
C THR A 13 6.56 1.06 -6.88
N PRO A 14 7.91 1.11 -6.91
CA PRO A 14 8.70 1.22 -5.69
C PRO A 14 8.45 2.51 -4.89
N VAL A 15 7.92 3.56 -5.53
CA VAL A 15 7.61 4.84 -4.86
C VAL A 15 6.55 4.67 -3.78
N ALA A 16 5.57 3.79 -4.03
CA ALA A 16 4.48 3.43 -3.12
C ALA A 16 4.70 2.03 -2.52
N ARG A 17 5.93 1.77 -2.05
CA ARG A 17 6.33 0.52 -1.42
C ARG A 17 6.82 0.74 0.01
N ILE A 18 6.42 -0.14 0.91
CA ILE A 18 6.95 -0.23 2.27
C ILE A 18 7.72 -1.53 2.43
N THR A 19 8.90 -1.41 3.04
CA THR A 19 9.82 -2.51 3.35
C THR A 19 9.76 -2.74 4.85
N ALA A 20 9.22 -3.89 5.27
CA ALA A 20 9.21 -4.26 6.68
C ALA A 20 10.62 -4.62 7.18
N VAL A 21 10.92 -4.19 8.40
CA VAL A 21 12.12 -4.55 9.16
C VAL A 21 11.65 -5.10 10.50
N GLY A 22 11.72 -6.41 10.68
CA GLY A 22 10.96 -7.12 11.70
C GLY A 22 9.45 -7.09 11.42
N ASP A 23 8.67 -7.58 12.38
CA ASP A 23 7.21 -7.49 12.31
C ASP A 23 6.78 -6.01 12.40
N THR A 24 6.19 -5.52 11.31
CA THR A 24 5.86 -4.10 11.12
C THR A 24 4.34 -3.95 11.00
N GLY A 25 3.72 -3.24 11.94
CA GLY A 25 2.32 -2.83 11.85
C GLY A 25 2.16 -1.71 10.83
N VAL A 26 1.15 -1.83 9.97
CA VAL A 26 0.85 -0.85 8.92
C VAL A 26 -0.64 -0.53 8.91
N LEU A 27 -0.98 0.76 8.97
CA LEU A 27 -2.32 1.29 8.71
C LEU A 27 -2.30 2.07 7.40
N MET A 28 -3.06 1.59 6.41
CA MET A 28 -3.30 2.27 5.14
C MET A 28 -4.65 2.96 5.17
N THR A 29 -4.71 4.21 4.75
CA THR A 29 -5.92 5.00 4.60
C THR A 29 -6.03 5.47 3.16
N ASN A 30 -7.20 5.29 2.55
CA ASN A 30 -7.54 5.84 1.25
C ASN A 30 -8.26 7.18 1.44
N PRO A 31 -7.59 8.34 1.28
CA PRO A 31 -8.23 9.65 1.40
C PRO A 31 -9.12 10.00 0.19
N SER A 32 -9.13 9.17 -0.87
CA SER A 32 -9.89 9.49 -2.08
C SER A 32 -11.39 9.32 -1.86
N PRO A 33 -12.21 10.34 -2.23
CA PRO A 33 -13.66 10.22 -2.17
C PRO A 33 -14.26 9.53 -3.41
N ALA A 34 -13.45 9.27 -4.45
CA ALA A 34 -13.96 8.92 -5.78
C ALA A 34 -13.51 7.54 -6.28
N TYR A 35 -12.31 7.07 -5.90
CA TYR A 35 -11.80 5.80 -6.38
C TYR A 35 -11.15 4.97 -5.27
N PRO A 36 -11.29 3.63 -5.32
CA PRO A 36 -10.55 2.75 -4.44
C PRO A 36 -9.05 2.78 -4.78
N ILE A 37 -8.24 2.42 -3.79
CA ILE A 37 -6.83 2.09 -3.99
C ILE A 37 -6.66 0.58 -3.80
N PHE A 38 -5.54 0.05 -4.28
CA PHE A 38 -5.24 -1.37 -4.23
C PHE A 38 -3.92 -1.62 -3.56
N TYR A 39 -3.80 -2.76 -2.87
CA TYR A 39 -2.57 -3.19 -2.27
C TYR A 39 -2.30 -4.68 -2.49
N ALA A 40 -1.02 -5.03 -2.44
CA ALA A 40 -0.54 -6.41 -2.49
C ALA A 40 0.73 -6.54 -1.64
N ILE A 41 1.01 -7.76 -1.17
CA ILE A 41 2.21 -8.08 -0.39
C ILE A 41 3.07 -9.05 -1.19
N SER A 42 4.38 -8.79 -1.27
CA SER A 42 5.37 -9.74 -1.80
C SER A 42 6.42 -10.07 -0.74
N ALA A 43 7.11 -11.20 -0.93
CA ALA A 43 8.20 -11.63 -0.05
C ALA A 43 9.58 -11.06 -0.46
N ASP A 44 9.63 -10.34 -1.59
CA ASP A 44 10.86 -9.81 -2.17
C ASP A 44 10.63 -8.44 -2.82
N ASP A 45 11.70 -7.88 -3.40
CA ASP A 45 11.65 -6.58 -4.09
C ASP A 45 11.00 -6.65 -5.48
N THR A 46 10.42 -7.79 -5.87
CA THR A 46 9.73 -7.97 -7.14
C THR A 46 8.30 -7.42 -7.04
N ALA A 47 7.94 -6.53 -7.96
CA ALA A 47 6.57 -6.04 -8.04
C ALA A 47 5.59 -7.19 -8.35
N PRO A 48 4.36 -7.17 -7.79
CA PRO A 48 3.35 -8.18 -8.11
C PRO A 48 3.10 -8.28 -9.62
N LEU A 49 2.99 -9.50 -10.14
CA LEU A 49 2.73 -9.76 -11.57
C LEU A 49 1.27 -9.53 -11.98
N LEU A 50 0.37 -9.36 -11.01
CA LEU A 50 -1.04 -9.07 -11.21
C LEU A 50 -1.28 -7.58 -11.47
N SER A 51 -2.39 -7.23 -12.12
CA SER A 51 -2.77 -5.83 -12.28
C SER A 51 -3.18 -5.19 -10.95
N ALA A 52 -3.10 -3.86 -10.84
CA ALA A 52 -3.50 -3.16 -9.61
C ALA A 52 -4.88 -3.58 -9.10
N GLU A 53 -5.86 -3.65 -10.01
CA GLU A 53 -7.26 -3.98 -9.70
C GLU A 53 -7.47 -5.45 -9.27
N GLN A 54 -6.48 -6.33 -9.46
CA GLN A 54 -6.49 -7.70 -8.97
C GLN A 54 -5.93 -7.85 -7.55
N GLY A 55 -5.36 -6.78 -6.99
CA GLY A 55 -4.94 -6.73 -5.59
C GLY A 55 -6.12 -6.60 -4.63
N HIS A 56 -5.82 -6.43 -3.34
CA HIS A 56 -6.84 -6.14 -2.33
C HIS A 56 -7.25 -4.67 -2.40
N SER A 57 -8.55 -4.39 -2.38
CA SER A 57 -9.04 -3.00 -2.41
C SER A 57 -9.14 -2.40 -1.02
N ILE A 58 -8.93 -1.08 -0.97
CA ILE A 58 -9.37 -0.20 0.11
C ILE A 58 -10.33 0.79 -0.53
N GLU A 59 -11.60 0.67 -0.16
CA GLU A 59 -12.68 1.51 -0.67
C GLU A 59 -12.45 2.99 -0.34
N THR A 60 -13.22 3.87 -0.99
CA THR A 60 -13.14 5.32 -0.79
C THR A 60 -13.33 5.70 0.68
N ASN A 61 -12.46 6.57 1.20
CA ASN A 61 -12.41 6.96 2.63
C ASN A 61 -12.24 5.77 3.59
N GLY A 62 -11.82 4.62 3.07
CA GLY A 62 -11.62 3.39 3.83
C GLY A 62 -10.23 3.30 4.43
N GLU A 63 -10.11 2.39 5.39
CA GLU A 63 -8.84 2.10 6.05
C GLU A 63 -8.61 0.59 6.13
N ARG A 64 -7.34 0.19 6.19
CA ARG A 64 -6.94 -1.20 6.32
C ARG A 64 -5.67 -1.29 7.16
N ALA A 65 -5.76 -2.02 8.26
CA ALA A 65 -4.62 -2.40 9.08
C ALA A 65 -4.12 -3.79 8.70
N LEU A 66 -2.79 -3.99 8.73
CA LEU A 66 -2.13 -5.28 8.56
C LEU A 66 -0.78 -5.30 9.28
N THR A 67 -0.23 -6.49 9.47
CA THR A 67 1.14 -6.70 9.95
C THR A 67 1.94 -7.32 8.81
N LEU A 68 3.04 -6.68 8.44
CA LEU A 68 4.04 -7.22 7.53
C LEU A 68 5.09 -7.97 8.34
N ARG A 69 5.49 -9.16 7.86
CA ARG A 69 6.62 -9.90 8.42
C ARG A 69 7.93 -9.29 7.97
N ASP A 70 9.00 -9.64 8.69
CA ASP A 70 10.35 -9.25 8.29
C ASP A 70 10.64 -9.61 6.82
N GLY A 71 11.15 -8.65 6.07
CA GLY A 71 11.46 -8.81 4.64
C GLY A 71 10.26 -8.68 3.69
N GLU A 72 9.01 -8.68 4.17
CA GLU A 72 7.85 -8.47 3.29
C GLU A 72 7.83 -7.04 2.73
N ARG A 73 7.17 -6.91 1.58
CA ARG A 73 6.94 -5.65 0.88
C ARG A 73 5.47 -5.43 0.69
N LEU A 74 4.98 -4.28 1.16
CA LEU A 74 3.66 -3.78 0.79
C LEU A 74 3.79 -2.90 -0.44
N TRP A 75 2.97 -3.17 -1.44
CA TRP A 75 2.82 -2.37 -2.66
C TRP A 75 1.46 -1.74 -2.68
N VAL A 76 1.38 -0.45 -2.99
CA VAL A 76 0.12 0.27 -3.14
C VAL A 76 0.05 0.89 -4.53
N ALA A 77 -1.13 0.79 -5.15
CA ALA A 77 -1.43 1.35 -6.46
C ALA A 77 -2.86 1.88 -6.49
N ALA A 78 -3.20 2.57 -7.57
CA ALA A 78 -4.48 3.22 -7.76
C ALA A 78 -5.08 2.85 -9.12
N ARG A 79 -6.39 3.03 -9.26
CA ARG A 79 -7.05 2.86 -10.57
C ARG A 79 -6.60 3.94 -11.56
N VAL A 80 -6.40 5.15 -11.07
CA VAL A 80 -5.95 6.32 -11.83
C VAL A 80 -4.68 6.89 -11.19
N ALA A 81 -3.77 7.43 -12.00
CA ALA A 81 -2.56 8.05 -11.47
C ALA A 81 -2.91 9.39 -10.78
N GLY A 82 -2.07 9.79 -9.82
CA GLY A 82 -2.23 11.07 -9.10
C GLY A 82 -3.21 11.02 -7.93
N GLN A 83 -3.56 9.81 -7.48
CA GLN A 83 -4.16 9.61 -6.16
C GLN A 83 -3.06 9.48 -5.10
N ASP A 84 -3.40 9.69 -3.83
CA ASP A 84 -2.50 9.45 -2.72
C ASP A 84 -3.07 8.35 -1.81
N ALA A 85 -2.18 7.59 -1.17
CA ALA A 85 -2.49 6.81 0.02
C ALA A 85 -1.78 7.43 1.23
N THR A 86 -2.47 7.47 2.37
CA THR A 86 -1.81 7.76 3.65
C THR A 86 -1.41 6.43 4.28
N ILE A 87 -0.15 6.26 4.63
CA ILE A 87 0.31 5.06 5.31
C ILE A 87 1.04 5.43 6.59
N THR A 88 0.68 4.74 7.67
CA THR A 88 1.30 4.83 8.98
C THR A 88 1.93 3.49 9.33
N ASP A 89 3.24 3.44 9.56
CA ASP A 89 3.97 2.19 9.80
C ASP A 89 4.91 2.26 11.01
N GLY A 90 5.22 1.11 11.61
CA GLY A 90 6.22 0.97 12.65
C GLY A 90 6.17 -0.40 13.34
N PRO A 91 6.91 -0.60 14.43
CA PRO A 91 6.95 -1.88 15.14
C PRO A 91 5.54 -2.37 15.51
N ALA A 92 5.22 -3.62 15.17
CA ALA A 92 3.94 -4.25 15.48
C ALA A 92 3.76 -4.53 16.98
#